data_AF-A0A497L514-F1
#
_entry.id   AF-A0A497L514-F1
#
_cell.length_a   1.000
_cell.length_b   1.000
_cell.length_c   1.000
_cell.angle_alpha   90.00
_cell.angle_beta   90.00
_cell.angle_gamma   90.00
#
_symmetry.space_group_name_H-M   'P 1'
#
loop_
_entity.id
_entity.type
_entity.pdbx_description
1 polymer ?
#
loop_
_entity_poly.entity_id
_entity_poly.type
_entity_poly.pdbx_seq_one_letter_code
_entity_poly.pdbx_strand_id
1 'polypeptide(L)'
;MKQITILSGKGGTGKTTITASFAALSRNAVFADCDVDASNLHLLLKPEVEQTVEFKGLKLAVIDSDRCTRCGLCEEKCRFNAIHDFKVDPIQCEGCGVCVYVCPVKAIDFVDRVCGHAYISRTRFGPMSHARLKPGMENSGKLVTLVRQNAKRLAEEKGRDLVLVDGPPGIGCPVIASLSEIDAGLVVVEPTLSGIHDLKRALGLLRHFKVDPLVCINKHDLNHKNTEDIEEFCAENGVEVVGLVPFDPEVTRAMVAGLPVVEYAPGAPASNAIKETWSRVKLHLGL
;
A
#
# COMPACT_ATOMS: atom_id res chain seq x y z
N MET A 1 -6.13 -16.48 -12.30
CA MET A 1 -5.42 -15.89 -11.16
C MET A 1 -6.32 -14.86 -10.51
N LYS A 2 -6.44 -14.91 -9.18
CA LYS A 2 -7.22 -14.00 -8.35
C LYS A 2 -6.33 -12.96 -7.71
N GLN A 3 -6.85 -11.76 -7.47
CA GLN A 3 -6.13 -10.66 -6.84
C GLN A 3 -6.99 -10.04 -5.74
N ILE A 4 -6.43 -9.91 -4.55
CA ILE A 4 -7.10 -9.28 -3.41
C ILE A 4 -6.17 -8.27 -2.76
N THR A 5 -6.72 -7.09 -2.45
CA THR A 5 -6.00 -6.04 -1.74
C THR A 5 -6.53 -5.90 -0.31
N ILE A 6 -5.62 -5.92 0.66
CA ILE A 6 -5.91 -5.69 2.07
C ILE A 6 -5.77 -4.19 2.35
N LEU A 7 -6.83 -3.58 2.86
CA LEU A 7 -7.00 -2.13 2.99
C LEU A 7 -7.36 -1.74 4.42
N SER A 8 -7.17 -0.46 4.75
CA SER A 8 -7.68 0.12 5.98
C SER A 8 -7.91 1.60 5.80
N GLY A 9 -8.88 2.10 6.56
CA GLY A 9 -9.19 3.52 6.61
C GLY A 9 -8.09 4.40 7.23
N LYS A 10 -7.33 3.83 8.17
CA LYS A 10 -6.26 4.49 8.93
C LYS A 10 -5.06 3.56 9.10
N GLY A 11 -3.88 4.12 9.38
CA GLY A 11 -2.71 3.34 9.76
C GLY A 11 -2.91 2.61 11.09
N GLY A 12 -2.26 1.47 11.28
CA GLY A 12 -2.22 0.75 12.56
C GLY A 12 -3.40 -0.19 12.87
N THR A 13 -4.36 -0.38 11.97
CA THR A 13 -5.50 -1.31 12.19
C THR A 13 -5.13 -2.79 12.09
N GLY A 14 -3.90 -3.12 11.71
CA GLY A 14 -3.41 -4.50 11.63
C GLY A 14 -3.39 -5.12 10.23
N LYS A 15 -3.56 -4.35 9.15
CA LYS A 15 -3.49 -4.85 7.76
C LYS A 15 -2.30 -5.77 7.52
N THR A 16 -1.08 -5.28 7.78
CA THR A 16 0.15 -6.02 7.49
C THR A 16 0.24 -7.31 8.30
N THR A 17 -0.31 -7.34 9.53
CA THR A 17 -0.43 -8.58 10.32
C THR A 17 -1.34 -9.60 9.63
N ILE A 18 -2.50 -9.16 9.14
CA ILE A 18 -3.43 -10.00 8.39
C ILE A 18 -2.78 -10.47 7.08
N THR A 19 -2.20 -9.55 6.31
CA THR A 19 -1.54 -9.85 5.02
C THR A 19 -0.39 -10.84 5.19
N ALA A 20 0.48 -10.65 6.19
CA ALA A 20 1.59 -11.58 6.46
C ALA A 20 1.10 -12.95 6.91
N SER A 21 0.00 -13.00 7.66
CA SER A 21 -0.61 -14.26 8.08
C SER A 21 -1.28 -14.99 6.90
N PHE A 22 -1.96 -14.27 6.01
CA PHE A 22 -2.47 -14.84 4.76
C PHE A 22 -1.36 -15.33 3.86
N ALA A 23 -0.23 -14.60 3.79
CA ALA A 23 0.95 -15.07 3.07
C ALA A 23 1.45 -16.41 3.63
N ALA A 24 1.57 -16.53 4.95
CA ALA A 24 1.98 -17.78 5.61
C ALA A 24 0.99 -18.95 5.42
N LEU A 25 -0.30 -18.65 5.28
CA LEU A 25 -1.36 -19.63 5.05
C LEU A 25 -1.57 -19.95 3.56
N SER A 26 -1.01 -19.15 2.66
CA SER A 26 -1.09 -19.33 1.21
C SER A 26 -0.02 -20.31 0.72
N ARG A 27 -0.35 -21.12 -0.30
CA ARG A 27 0.60 -22.08 -0.90
C ARG A 27 1.05 -21.71 -2.30
N ASN A 28 0.20 -21.01 -3.06
CA ASN A 28 0.44 -20.65 -4.46
C ASN A 28 0.17 -19.16 -4.74
N ALA A 29 0.91 -18.27 -4.06
CA ALA A 29 0.68 -16.84 -4.13
C ALA A 29 1.94 -16.02 -4.46
N VAL A 30 1.71 -14.80 -4.94
CA VAL A 30 2.69 -13.70 -5.01
C VAL A 30 2.22 -12.57 -4.11
N PHE A 31 3.17 -11.88 -3.50
CA PHE A 31 2.89 -10.78 -2.58
C PHE A 31 3.29 -9.43 -3.19
N ALA A 32 2.50 -8.39 -2.92
CA ALA A 32 2.83 -7.01 -3.25
C ALA A 32 2.77 -6.17 -1.97
N ASP A 33 3.86 -5.52 -1.60
CA ASP A 33 3.86 -4.51 -0.54
C ASP A 33 3.72 -3.12 -1.15
N CYS A 34 2.48 -2.63 -1.18
CA CYS A 34 2.12 -1.32 -1.73
C CYS A 34 2.05 -0.23 -0.65
N ASP A 35 2.32 -0.56 0.62
CA ASP A 35 2.44 0.40 1.71
C ASP A 35 3.87 0.94 1.77
N VAL A 36 4.28 1.67 0.73
CA VAL A 36 5.70 2.00 0.51
C VAL A 36 6.26 3.01 1.52
N ASP A 37 5.42 3.90 2.05
CA ASP A 37 5.85 4.89 3.05
C ASP A 37 6.23 4.24 4.38
N ALA A 38 5.54 3.16 4.74
CA ALA A 38 5.72 2.43 6.00
C ALA A 38 5.75 0.91 5.75
N SER A 39 6.58 0.48 4.79
CA SER A 39 6.68 -0.94 4.40
C SER A 39 7.06 -1.77 5.60
N ASN A 40 6.11 -2.53 6.14
CA ASN A 40 6.32 -3.40 7.30
C ASN A 40 6.29 -4.88 6.90
N LEU A 41 5.73 -5.22 5.73
CA LEU A 41 5.60 -6.61 5.32
C LEU A 41 6.96 -7.29 5.15
N HIS A 42 7.97 -6.54 4.68
CA HIS A 42 9.33 -7.05 4.54
C HIS A 42 9.95 -7.49 5.89
N LEU A 43 9.52 -6.94 7.03
CA LEU A 43 10.01 -7.35 8.36
C LEU A 43 9.52 -8.75 8.75
N LEU A 44 8.31 -9.12 8.32
CA LEU A 44 7.66 -10.40 8.65
C LEU A 44 7.98 -11.50 7.62
N LEU A 45 8.12 -11.11 6.34
CA LEU A 45 8.39 -12.06 5.26
C LEU A 45 9.89 -12.27 4.99
N LYS A 46 10.74 -11.36 5.48
CA LYS A 46 12.21 -11.39 5.35
C LYS A 46 12.65 -11.68 3.90
N PRO A 47 12.27 -10.84 2.93
CA PRO A 47 12.56 -11.06 1.51
C PRO A 47 14.06 -10.98 1.20
N GLU A 48 14.53 -11.89 0.35
CA GLU A 48 15.84 -11.82 -0.30
C GLU A 48 15.68 -11.13 -1.66
N VAL A 49 16.43 -10.05 -1.91
CA VAL A 49 16.34 -9.28 -3.16
C VAL A 49 17.01 -10.06 -4.30
N GLU A 50 16.24 -10.33 -5.36
CA GLU A 50 16.72 -10.97 -6.59
C GLU A 50 16.96 -9.91 -7.69
N GLN A 51 16.12 -8.87 -7.75
CA GLN A 51 16.23 -7.79 -8.72
C GLN A 51 15.92 -6.44 -8.09
N THR A 52 16.61 -5.39 -8.55
CA THR A 52 16.36 -4.00 -8.18
C THR A 52 16.11 -3.16 -9.44
N VAL A 53 15.10 -2.28 -9.38
CA VAL A 53 14.72 -1.38 -10.47
C VAL A 53 14.62 0.04 -9.91
N GLU A 54 15.27 1.00 -10.57
CA GLU A 54 15.14 2.41 -10.20
C GLU A 54 13.72 2.92 -10.44
N PHE A 55 13.13 3.57 -9.45
CA PHE A 55 11.85 4.26 -9.60
C PHE A 55 12.07 5.77 -9.82
N LYS A 56 11.64 6.24 -11.00
CA LYS A 56 11.69 7.63 -11.43
C LYS A 56 10.27 8.20 -11.46
N GLY A 57 9.82 8.72 -10.31
CA GLY A 57 8.42 9.15 -10.11
C GLY A 57 8.16 10.62 -10.47
N LEU A 58 9.15 11.47 -10.20
CA LEU A 58 9.14 12.92 -10.39
C LEU A 58 10.32 13.35 -11.26
N LYS A 59 10.19 14.50 -11.90
CA LYS A 59 11.28 15.15 -12.62
C LYS A 59 11.82 16.30 -11.80
N LEU A 60 13.13 16.55 -11.89
CA LEU A 60 13.81 17.63 -11.22
C LEU A 60 14.14 18.73 -12.25
N ALA A 61 13.79 19.96 -11.92
CA ALA A 61 14.24 21.11 -12.71
C ALA A 61 15.73 21.37 -12.44
N VAL A 62 16.52 21.58 -13.49
CA VAL A 62 17.94 21.92 -13.40
C VAL A 62 18.19 23.14 -14.27
N ILE A 63 18.73 24.20 -13.66
CA ILE A 63 19.04 25.44 -14.37
C ILE A 63 20.48 25.36 -14.89
N ASP A 64 20.64 25.52 -16.19
CA ASP A 64 21.93 25.68 -16.85
C ASP A 64 22.42 27.12 -16.70
N SER A 65 23.51 27.31 -15.95
CA SER A 65 24.06 28.63 -15.65
C SER A 65 24.60 29.36 -16.88
N ASP A 66 25.03 28.62 -17.91
CA ASP A 66 25.68 29.18 -19.09
C ASP A 66 24.63 29.74 -20.07
N ARG A 67 23.44 29.12 -20.08
CA ARG A 67 22.28 29.60 -20.86
C ARG A 67 21.41 30.60 -20.09
N CYS A 68 21.46 30.61 -18.76
CA CYS A 68 20.54 31.40 -17.94
C CYS A 68 20.85 32.91 -18.01
N THR A 69 19.87 33.69 -18.45
CA THR A 69 19.96 35.18 -18.48
C THR A 69 19.57 35.84 -17.15
N ARG A 70 19.31 35.06 -16.10
CA ARG A 70 18.97 35.54 -14.75
C ARG A 70 17.73 36.46 -14.70
N CYS A 71 16.73 36.21 -15.56
CA CYS A 71 15.51 37.02 -15.64
C CYS A 71 14.54 36.88 -14.45
N GLY A 72 14.71 35.87 -13.58
CA GLY A 72 13.92 35.70 -12.35
C GLY A 72 12.54 35.05 -12.51
N LEU A 73 12.02 34.89 -13.73
CA LEU A 73 10.67 34.36 -13.98
C LEU A 73 10.42 32.97 -13.37
N CYS A 74 11.43 32.09 -13.38
CA CYS A 74 11.30 30.75 -12.80
C CYS A 74 11.11 30.77 -11.29
N GLU A 75 11.79 31.67 -10.58
CA GLU A 75 11.68 31.88 -9.14
C GLU A 75 10.33 32.53 -8.79
N GLU A 76 9.94 33.60 -9.51
CA GLU A 76 8.65 34.28 -9.31
C GLU A 76 7.44 33.35 -9.48
N LYS A 77 7.49 32.42 -10.45
CA LYS A 77 6.39 31.50 -10.75
C LYS A 77 6.44 30.19 -9.95
N CYS A 78 7.46 29.96 -9.14
CA CYS A 78 7.59 28.73 -8.37
C CYS A 78 6.69 28.75 -7.14
N ARG A 79 5.54 28.08 -7.20
CA ARG A 79 4.61 27.98 -6.06
C ARG A 79 5.16 27.25 -4.82
N PHE A 80 6.23 26.49 -5.01
CA PHE A 80 6.87 25.68 -3.98
C PHE A 80 8.10 26.36 -3.37
N ASN A 81 8.44 27.58 -3.81
CA ASN A 81 9.66 28.30 -3.43
C ASN A 81 10.94 27.48 -3.62
N ALA A 82 10.92 26.52 -4.54
CA ALA A 82 12.03 25.60 -4.77
C ALA A 82 13.18 26.20 -5.58
N ILE A 83 13.17 27.50 -5.88
CA ILE A 83 14.20 28.15 -6.71
C ILE A 83 14.64 29.42 -6.01
N HIS A 84 15.93 29.52 -5.69
CA HIS A 84 16.55 30.68 -5.06
C HIS A 84 17.93 30.92 -5.66
N ASP A 85 18.26 32.19 -5.95
CA ASP A 85 19.54 32.57 -6.57
C ASP A 85 19.85 31.72 -7.83
N PHE A 86 18.82 31.51 -8.66
CA PHE A 86 18.89 30.71 -9.89
C PHE A 86 19.37 29.27 -9.68
N LYS A 87 19.20 28.73 -8.47
CA LYS A 87 19.46 27.33 -8.13
C LYS A 87 18.17 26.68 -7.66
N VAL A 88 17.96 25.45 -8.12
CA VAL A 88 16.79 24.66 -7.70
C VAL A 88 17.16 23.90 -6.44
N ASP A 89 16.36 24.07 -5.38
CA ASP A 89 16.37 23.19 -4.22
C ASP A 89 15.71 21.86 -4.60
N PRO A 90 16.47 20.75 -4.63
CA PRO A 90 15.92 19.46 -5.04
C PRO A 90 14.91 18.90 -4.05
N ILE A 91 14.93 19.30 -2.77
CA ILE A 91 13.99 18.79 -1.77
C ILE A 91 12.62 19.45 -1.95
N GLN A 92 12.58 20.76 -2.18
CA GLN A 92 11.33 21.52 -2.35
C GLN A 92 10.74 21.43 -3.76
N CYS A 93 11.52 20.97 -4.74
CA CYS A 93 11.06 20.89 -6.12
C CYS A 93 10.07 19.72 -6.31
N GLU A 94 8.80 20.07 -6.46
CA GLU A 94 7.71 19.11 -6.77
C GLU A 94 7.70 18.61 -8.22
N GLY A 95 8.55 19.15 -9.09
CA GLY A 95 8.59 18.72 -10.48
C GLY A 95 7.29 19.01 -11.25
N CYS A 96 6.73 20.22 -11.09
CA CYS A 96 5.53 20.63 -11.84
C CYS A 96 5.82 21.12 -13.27
N GLY A 97 7.08 21.46 -13.58
CA GLY A 97 7.52 21.92 -14.90
C GLY A 97 7.18 23.38 -15.25
N VAL A 98 6.56 24.15 -14.35
CA VAL A 98 6.21 25.57 -14.61
C VAL A 98 7.44 26.40 -14.96
N CYS A 99 8.54 26.24 -14.20
CA CYS A 99 9.78 26.95 -14.44
C CYS A 99 10.35 26.69 -15.85
N VAL A 100 10.27 25.44 -16.32
CA VAL A 100 10.72 25.03 -17.66
C VAL A 100 9.90 25.73 -18.73
N TYR A 101 8.58 25.75 -18.56
CA TYR A 101 7.65 26.37 -19.51
C TYR A 101 7.84 27.88 -19.63
N VAL A 102 8.07 28.58 -18.51
CA VAL A 102 8.19 30.05 -18.50
C VAL A 102 9.59 30.56 -18.85
N CYS A 103 10.60 29.70 -18.97
CA CYS A 103 11.96 30.12 -19.26
C CYS A 103 12.10 30.60 -20.73
N PRO A 104 12.34 31.90 -20.98
CA PRO A 104 12.34 32.46 -22.33
C PRO A 104 13.51 31.95 -23.19
N VAL A 105 14.62 31.61 -22.54
CA VAL A 105 15.86 31.13 -23.18
C VAL A 105 16.02 29.61 -23.11
N LYS A 106 15.01 28.89 -22.60
CA LYS A 106 15.04 27.42 -22.43
C LYS A 106 16.30 26.91 -21.73
N ALA A 107 16.72 27.61 -20.68
CA ALA A 107 17.89 27.28 -19.86
C ALA A 107 17.59 26.27 -18.74
N ILE A 108 16.36 25.77 -18.63
CA ILE A 108 15.95 24.86 -17.55
C ILE A 108 15.62 23.50 -18.16
N ASP A 109 16.38 22.49 -17.75
CA ASP A 109 16.17 21.10 -18.11
C ASP A 109 15.28 20.39 -17.08
N PHE A 110 14.65 19.29 -17.51
CA PHE A 110 13.68 18.55 -16.71
C PHE A 110 14.01 17.06 -16.67
N VAL A 111 14.99 16.74 -15.83
CA VAL A 111 15.65 15.44 -15.77
C VAL A 111 14.88 14.49 -14.85
N ASP A 112 14.98 13.18 -15.11
CA ASP A 112 14.35 12.19 -14.25
C ASP A 112 15.04 12.12 -12.89
N ARG A 113 14.25 12.14 -11.81
CA ARG A 113 14.74 12.01 -10.44
C ARG A 113 14.47 10.60 -9.95
N VAL A 114 15.52 9.90 -9.52
CA VAL A 114 15.38 8.60 -8.84
C VAL A 114 14.82 8.84 -7.44
N CYS A 115 13.52 8.61 -7.28
CA CYS A 115 12.76 8.79 -6.04
C CYS A 115 12.86 7.57 -5.11
N GLY A 116 13.21 6.40 -5.64
CA GLY A 116 13.30 5.17 -4.87
C GLY A 116 13.70 3.99 -5.73
N HIS A 117 13.49 2.79 -5.20
CA HIS A 117 13.71 1.55 -5.90
C HIS A 117 12.53 0.60 -5.68
N ALA A 118 12.17 -0.11 -6.73
CA ALA A 118 11.30 -1.28 -6.66
C ALA A 118 12.16 -2.53 -6.68
N TYR A 119 11.71 -3.57 -5.99
CA TYR A 119 12.42 -4.82 -5.81
C TYR A 119 11.54 -5.99 -6.23
N ILE A 120 12.18 -6.98 -6.85
CA ILE A 120 11.65 -8.33 -6.92
C ILE A 120 12.44 -9.17 -5.93
N SER A 121 11.73 -9.87 -5.07
CA SER A 121 12.31 -10.65 -4.00
C SER A 121 11.69 -12.03 -3.91
N ARG A 122 12.45 -12.94 -3.32
CA ARG A 122 11.96 -14.24 -2.86
C ARG A 122 11.72 -14.18 -1.36
N THR A 123 10.59 -14.72 -0.92
CA THR A 123 10.32 -14.97 0.50
C THR A 123 10.13 -16.47 0.72
N ARG A 124 10.10 -16.89 1.98
CA ARG A 124 9.77 -18.27 2.36
C ARG A 124 8.36 -18.72 1.95
N PHE A 125 7.45 -17.80 1.64
CA PHE A 125 6.07 -18.13 1.23
C PHE A 125 5.84 -18.00 -0.29
N GLY A 126 6.75 -17.36 -1.01
CA GLY A 126 6.58 -17.07 -2.43
C GLY A 126 7.28 -15.79 -2.89
N PRO A 127 7.19 -15.47 -4.19
CA PRO A 127 7.73 -14.23 -4.75
C PRO A 127 7.03 -13.00 -4.17
N MET A 128 7.75 -11.90 -4.08
CA MET A 128 7.26 -10.63 -3.56
C MET A 128 7.76 -9.47 -4.41
N SER A 129 6.87 -8.55 -4.76
CA SER A 129 7.26 -7.22 -5.23
C SER A 129 7.05 -6.20 -4.12
N HIS A 130 8.02 -5.32 -3.92
CA HIS A 130 7.96 -4.25 -2.92
C HIS A 130 8.80 -3.07 -3.37
N ALA A 131 8.70 -1.95 -2.67
CA ALA A 131 9.50 -0.78 -2.99
C ALA A 131 9.97 -0.07 -1.72
N ARG A 132 10.99 0.78 -1.90
CA ARG A 132 11.45 1.71 -0.88
C ARG A 132 11.76 3.05 -1.52
N LEU A 133 11.24 4.11 -0.92
CA LEU A 133 11.51 5.49 -1.31
C LEU A 133 12.80 6.00 -0.65
N LYS A 134 13.43 6.99 -1.28
CA LYS A 134 14.47 7.78 -0.62
C LYS A 134 13.80 8.71 0.41
N PRO A 135 14.49 9.05 1.51
CA PRO A 135 13.98 10.03 2.48
C PRO A 135 13.52 11.33 1.80
N GLY A 136 12.36 11.83 2.21
CA GLY A 136 11.76 13.06 1.67
C GLY A 136 11.04 12.89 0.33
N MET A 137 10.79 11.66 -0.13
CA MET A 137 9.98 11.38 -1.31
C MET A 137 8.62 10.82 -0.89
N GLU A 138 7.57 11.15 -1.64
CA GLU A 138 6.21 10.69 -1.35
C GLU A 138 5.83 9.43 -2.15
N ASN A 139 5.04 8.56 -1.52
CA ASN A 139 4.41 7.44 -2.21
C ASN A 139 3.35 7.93 -3.18
N SER A 140 3.62 7.69 -4.46
CA SER A 140 2.72 8.03 -5.55
C SER A 140 1.97 6.78 -6.02
N GLY A 141 0.77 6.99 -6.59
CA GLY A 141 0.03 5.90 -7.25
C GLY A 141 0.82 5.22 -8.38
N LYS A 142 1.82 5.90 -8.97
CA LYS A 142 2.74 5.30 -9.96
C LYS A 142 3.60 4.20 -9.35
N LEU A 143 4.14 4.41 -8.15
CA LEU A 143 4.98 3.40 -7.49
C LEU A 143 4.15 2.20 -7.06
N VAL A 144 2.99 2.44 -6.46
CA VAL A 144 2.03 1.38 -6.11
C VAL A 144 1.62 0.57 -7.34
N THR A 145 1.36 1.24 -8.46
CA THR A 145 1.02 0.57 -9.73
C THR A 145 2.19 -0.28 -10.24
N LEU A 146 3.42 0.23 -10.19
CA LEU A 146 4.61 -0.52 -10.57
C LEU A 146 4.76 -1.79 -9.72
N VAL A 147 4.65 -1.68 -8.40
CA VAL A 147 4.76 -2.83 -7.47
C VAL A 147 3.66 -3.86 -7.74
N ARG A 148 2.40 -3.43 -7.90
CA ARG A 148 1.28 -4.32 -8.21
C ARG A 148 1.47 -5.02 -9.56
N GLN A 149 1.83 -4.28 -10.61
CA GLN A 149 2.04 -4.84 -11.95
C GLN A 149 3.20 -5.84 -11.98
N ASN A 150 4.26 -5.58 -11.22
CA ASN A 150 5.35 -6.52 -11.05
C ASN A 150 4.89 -7.81 -10.37
N ALA A 151 4.08 -7.72 -9.31
CA ALA A 151 3.52 -8.89 -8.64
C ALA A 151 2.59 -9.70 -9.58
N LYS A 152 1.74 -9.02 -10.37
CA LYS A 152 0.90 -9.64 -11.39
C LYS A 152 1.73 -10.39 -12.44
N ARG A 153 2.75 -9.74 -13.00
CA ARG A 153 3.67 -10.36 -13.97
C ARG A 153 4.38 -11.59 -13.40
N LEU A 154 4.90 -11.49 -12.18
CA LEU A 154 5.55 -12.61 -11.51
C LEU A 154 4.61 -13.78 -11.29
N ALA A 155 3.35 -13.51 -11.00
CA ALA A 155 2.36 -14.54 -10.80
C ALA A 155 1.99 -15.23 -12.12
N GLU A 156 1.88 -14.49 -13.23
CA GLU A 156 1.71 -15.05 -14.58
C GLU A 156 2.92 -15.90 -15.00
N GLU A 157 4.14 -15.37 -14.86
CA GLU A 157 5.39 -16.06 -15.23
C GLU A 157 5.63 -17.35 -14.42
N LYS A 158 5.24 -17.35 -13.14
CA LYS A 158 5.47 -18.48 -12.22
C LYS A 158 4.23 -19.36 -12.00
N GLY A 159 3.15 -19.14 -12.76
CA GLY A 159 1.92 -19.93 -12.66
C GLY A 159 1.26 -19.91 -11.27
N ARG A 160 1.19 -18.73 -10.65
CA ARG A 160 0.59 -18.53 -9.33
C ARG A 160 -0.88 -18.14 -9.45
N ASP A 161 -1.71 -18.70 -8.58
CA ASP A 161 -3.16 -18.53 -8.67
C ASP A 161 -3.67 -17.28 -7.94
N LEU A 162 -2.82 -16.66 -7.11
CA LEU A 162 -3.21 -15.58 -6.22
C LEU A 162 -2.15 -14.48 -6.15
N VAL A 163 -2.60 -13.22 -6.17
CA VAL A 163 -1.81 -12.06 -5.75
C VAL A 163 -2.45 -11.47 -4.49
N LEU A 164 -1.68 -11.40 -3.41
CA LEU A 164 -2.04 -10.71 -2.18
C LEU A 164 -1.34 -9.36 -2.14
N VAL A 165 -2.11 -8.28 -2.03
CA VAL A 165 -1.59 -6.91 -2.00
C VAL A 165 -1.78 -6.33 -0.60
N ASP A 166 -0.69 -6.00 0.09
CA ASP A 166 -0.75 -5.14 1.28
C ASP A 166 -0.92 -3.70 0.80
N GLY A 167 -2.14 -3.18 0.89
CA GLY A 167 -2.47 -1.84 0.41
C GLY A 167 -1.90 -0.74 1.33
N PRO A 168 -1.85 0.51 0.86
CA PRO A 168 -1.59 1.65 1.72
C PRO A 168 -2.84 1.98 2.58
N PRO A 169 -2.69 2.70 3.69
CA PRO A 169 -3.84 3.18 4.46
C PRO A 169 -4.54 4.36 3.78
N GLY A 170 -5.79 4.61 4.17
CA GLY A 170 -6.56 5.79 3.76
C GLY A 170 -7.42 5.57 2.51
N ILE A 171 -7.59 6.64 1.73
CA ILE A 171 -8.43 6.66 0.51
C ILE A 171 -7.80 7.47 -0.64
N GLY A 172 -6.49 7.75 -0.55
CA GLY A 172 -5.77 8.59 -1.50
C GLY A 172 -5.38 7.89 -2.81
N CYS A 173 -4.62 8.59 -3.65
CA CYS A 173 -4.10 8.06 -4.92
C CYS A 173 -3.36 6.71 -4.78
N PRO A 174 -2.51 6.47 -3.75
CA PRO A 174 -1.91 5.16 -3.52
C PRO A 174 -2.94 4.04 -3.33
N VAL A 175 -4.03 4.29 -2.61
CA VAL A 175 -5.09 3.30 -2.40
C VAL A 175 -5.78 3.01 -3.71
N ILE A 176 -6.22 4.04 -4.45
CA ILE A 176 -6.86 3.90 -5.75
C ILE A 176 -6.00 3.08 -6.71
N ALA A 177 -4.69 3.37 -6.75
CA ALA A 177 -3.74 2.60 -7.53
C ALA A 177 -3.75 1.12 -7.11
N SER A 178 -3.73 0.79 -5.82
CA SER A 178 -3.79 -0.59 -5.33
C SER A 178 -5.10 -1.34 -5.65
N LEU A 179 -6.17 -0.63 -6.04
CA LEU A 179 -7.48 -1.19 -6.41
C LEU A 179 -7.65 -1.47 -7.90
N SER A 180 -6.68 -1.12 -8.73
CA SER A 180 -6.80 -1.32 -10.17
C SER A 180 -6.61 -2.80 -10.55
N GLU A 181 -7.58 -3.37 -11.27
CA GLU A 181 -7.56 -4.76 -11.75
C GLU A 181 -7.53 -5.83 -10.64
N ILE A 182 -8.24 -5.61 -9.53
CA ILE A 182 -8.39 -6.60 -8.45
C ILE A 182 -9.79 -7.21 -8.41
N ASP A 183 -9.90 -8.44 -7.92
CA ASP A 183 -11.20 -9.15 -7.79
C ASP A 183 -11.95 -8.69 -6.52
N ALA A 184 -11.24 -8.56 -5.40
CA ALA A 184 -11.84 -8.20 -4.11
C ALA A 184 -10.95 -7.28 -3.27
N GLY A 185 -11.55 -6.54 -2.35
CA GLY A 185 -10.86 -5.70 -1.36
C GLY A 185 -11.28 -6.07 0.05
N LEU A 186 -10.32 -6.44 0.91
CA LEU A 186 -10.57 -6.72 2.33
C LEU A 186 -10.25 -5.49 3.17
N VAL A 187 -11.28 -4.87 3.76
CA VAL A 187 -11.09 -3.73 4.67
C VAL A 187 -10.91 -4.22 6.11
N VAL A 188 -9.76 -3.95 6.69
CA VAL A 188 -9.44 -4.22 8.10
C VAL A 188 -9.76 -2.99 8.94
N VAL A 189 -10.72 -3.14 9.84
CA VAL A 189 -11.28 -2.07 10.68
C VAL A 189 -11.16 -2.42 12.16
N GLU A 190 -11.01 -1.41 13.02
CA GLU A 190 -11.11 -1.57 14.48
C GLU A 190 -12.43 -0.96 14.97
N PRO A 191 -13.02 -1.43 16.09
CA PRO A 191 -14.29 -0.94 16.62
C PRO A 191 -14.14 0.42 17.33
N THR A 192 -13.63 1.42 16.61
CA THR A 192 -13.53 2.83 17.03
C THR A 192 -14.43 3.69 16.16
N LEU A 193 -14.91 4.83 16.68
CA LEU A 193 -15.72 5.78 15.88
C LEU A 193 -15.02 6.16 14.58
N SER A 194 -13.74 6.51 14.64
CA SER A 194 -12.92 6.77 13.45
C SER A 194 -12.85 5.58 12.49
N GLY A 195 -12.72 4.36 13.01
CA GLY A 195 -12.70 3.13 12.21
C GLY A 195 -14.00 2.95 11.43
N ILE A 196 -15.15 3.22 12.05
CA ILE A 196 -16.47 3.18 11.39
C ILE A 196 -16.54 4.22 10.27
N HIS A 197 -16.14 5.46 10.52
CA HIS A 197 -16.15 6.51 9.49
C HIS A 197 -15.25 6.18 8.31
N ASP A 198 -14.05 5.67 8.57
CA ASP A 198 -13.11 5.36 7.50
C ASP A 198 -13.49 4.07 6.76
N LEU A 199 -14.10 3.08 7.43
CA LEU A 199 -14.73 1.92 6.80
C LEU A 199 -15.77 2.36 5.77
N LYS A 200 -16.69 3.26 6.16
CA LYS A 200 -17.73 3.79 5.25
C LYS A 200 -17.12 4.40 4.00
N ARG A 201 -16.01 5.14 4.13
CA ARG A 201 -15.28 5.73 3.00
C ARG A 201 -14.58 4.69 2.14
N ALA A 202 -13.90 3.72 2.74
CA ALA A 202 -13.22 2.64 2.03
C ALA A 202 -14.22 1.78 1.22
N LEU A 203 -15.37 1.44 1.81
CA LEU A 203 -16.45 0.73 1.11
C LEU A 203 -17.06 1.57 -0.01
N GLY A 204 -17.20 2.89 0.18
CA GLY A 204 -17.58 3.82 -0.87
C GLY A 204 -16.60 3.79 -2.06
N LEU A 205 -15.30 3.76 -1.77
CA LEU A 205 -14.24 3.68 -2.78
C LEU A 205 -14.29 2.35 -3.55
N LEU A 206 -14.39 1.22 -2.84
CA LEU A 206 -14.50 -0.11 -3.46
C LEU A 206 -15.72 -0.20 -4.39
N ARG A 207 -16.89 0.27 -3.93
CA ARG A 207 -18.10 0.34 -4.76
C ARG A 207 -17.93 1.21 -6.00
N HIS A 208 -17.27 2.37 -5.86
CA HIS A 208 -17.01 3.26 -7.01
C HIS A 208 -16.17 2.57 -8.09
N PHE A 209 -15.15 1.80 -7.68
CA PHE A 209 -14.29 1.04 -8.59
C PHE A 209 -14.83 -0.35 -8.94
N LYS A 210 -16.04 -0.71 -8.50
CA LYS A 210 -16.69 -2.01 -8.74
C LYS A 210 -15.84 -3.21 -8.28
N VAL A 211 -15.14 -3.03 -7.16
CA VAL A 211 -14.40 -4.10 -6.49
C VAL A 211 -15.28 -4.71 -5.42
N ASP A 212 -15.30 -6.04 -5.32
CA ASP A 212 -16.11 -6.76 -4.32
C ASP A 212 -15.58 -6.50 -2.90
N PRO A 213 -16.36 -5.89 -2.00
CA PRO A 213 -15.88 -5.55 -0.66
C PRO A 213 -16.07 -6.67 0.35
N LEU A 214 -15.02 -6.94 1.12
CA LEU A 214 -15.04 -7.79 2.32
C LEU A 214 -14.60 -6.99 3.54
N VAL A 215 -15.05 -7.37 4.73
CA VAL A 215 -14.67 -6.70 5.99
C VAL A 215 -14.10 -7.69 7.00
N CYS A 216 -13.02 -7.30 7.66
CA CYS A 216 -12.48 -7.97 8.83
C CYS A 216 -12.42 -6.98 10.00
N ILE A 217 -13.13 -7.28 11.09
CA ILE A 217 -13.10 -6.47 12.30
C ILE A 217 -11.96 -6.98 13.18
N ASN A 218 -10.88 -6.23 13.24
CA ASN A 218 -9.73 -6.51 14.09
C ASN A 218 -9.92 -5.91 15.48
N LYS A 219 -9.45 -6.61 16.50
CA LYS A 219 -9.64 -6.27 17.92
C LYS A 219 -11.11 -6.02 18.26
N HIS A 220 -12.00 -6.88 17.74
CA HIS A 220 -13.46 -6.71 17.80
C HIS A 220 -14.01 -6.65 19.24
N ASP A 221 -13.26 -7.19 20.20
CA ASP A 221 -13.57 -7.25 21.63
C ASP A 221 -13.18 -5.98 22.41
N LEU A 222 -12.54 -4.99 21.77
CA LEU A 222 -12.25 -3.70 22.42
C LEU A 222 -13.51 -2.87 22.69
N ASN A 223 -14.55 -3.03 21.86
CA ASN A 223 -15.82 -2.34 22.04
C ASN A 223 -16.95 -3.10 21.32
N HIS A 224 -17.71 -3.88 22.07
CA HIS A 224 -18.79 -4.71 21.52
C HIS A 224 -19.85 -3.89 20.78
N LYS A 225 -20.26 -2.75 21.32
CA LYS A 225 -21.26 -1.87 20.68
C LYS A 225 -20.81 -1.40 19.31
N ASN A 226 -19.57 -0.90 19.20
CA ASN A 226 -19.05 -0.43 17.91
C ASN A 226 -18.82 -1.60 16.94
N THR A 227 -18.53 -2.81 17.43
CA THR A 227 -18.47 -4.02 16.58
C THR A 227 -19.85 -4.34 16.01
N GLU A 228 -20.89 -4.34 16.85
CA GLU A 228 -22.28 -4.51 16.41
C GLU A 228 -22.67 -3.44 15.38
N ASP A 229 -22.34 -2.17 15.62
CA ASP A 229 -22.59 -1.05 14.68
C ASP A 229 -21.89 -1.28 13.32
N ILE A 230 -20.70 -1.88 13.30
CA ILE A 230 -19.98 -2.22 12.06
C ILE A 230 -20.67 -3.39 11.34
N GLU A 231 -21.04 -4.44 12.07
CA GLU A 231 -21.71 -5.62 11.51
C GLU A 231 -23.07 -5.25 10.92
N GLU A 232 -23.88 -4.46 11.65
CA GLU A 232 -25.17 -3.96 11.19
C GLU A 232 -25.01 -3.10 9.92
N PHE A 233 -24.07 -2.16 9.93
CA PHE A 233 -23.79 -1.35 8.74
C PHE A 233 -23.38 -2.19 7.52
N CYS A 234 -22.56 -3.22 7.74
CA CYS A 234 -22.14 -4.13 6.66
C CYS A 234 -23.34 -4.93 6.12
N ALA A 235 -24.16 -5.48 7.01
CA ALA A 235 -25.37 -6.23 6.65
C ALA A 235 -26.36 -5.37 5.83
N GLU A 236 -26.63 -4.14 6.27
CA GLU A 236 -27.49 -3.19 5.56
C GLU A 236 -26.98 -2.86 4.15
N ASN A 237 -25.66 -2.88 3.95
CA ASN A 237 -25.02 -2.58 2.67
C ASN A 237 -24.69 -3.83 1.84
N GLY A 238 -25.08 -5.03 2.29
CA GLY A 238 -24.79 -6.29 1.61
C GLY A 238 -23.30 -6.62 1.54
N VAL A 239 -22.52 -6.18 2.53
CA VAL A 239 -21.07 -6.41 2.63
C VAL A 239 -20.81 -7.53 3.62
N GLU A 240 -20.01 -8.52 3.22
CA GLU A 240 -19.70 -9.68 4.07
C GLU A 240 -18.62 -9.35 5.12
N VAL A 241 -18.92 -9.61 6.39
CA VAL A 241 -17.92 -9.62 7.47
C VAL A 241 -17.30 -11.01 7.55
N VAL A 242 -16.13 -11.16 6.95
CA VAL A 242 -15.43 -12.45 6.81
C VAL A 242 -14.60 -12.83 8.04
N GLY A 243 -14.36 -11.89 8.97
CA GLY A 243 -13.48 -12.14 10.10
C GLY A 243 -13.73 -11.24 11.29
N LEU A 244 -13.69 -11.83 12.49
CA LEU A 244 -13.65 -11.16 13.78
C LEU A 244 -12.37 -11.62 14.49
N VAL A 245 -11.35 -10.77 14.55
CA VAL A 245 -10.06 -11.09 15.19
C VAL A 245 -10.01 -10.44 16.57
N PRO A 246 -9.87 -11.19 17.67
CA PRO A 246 -9.84 -10.63 19.01
C PRO A 246 -8.52 -9.89 19.28
N PHE A 247 -8.51 -9.02 20.29
CA PHE A 247 -7.29 -8.45 20.81
C PHE A 247 -6.46 -9.54 21.48
N ASP A 248 -5.24 -9.74 20.99
CA ASP A 248 -4.38 -10.83 21.43
C ASP A 248 -2.92 -10.34 21.58
N PRO A 249 -2.35 -10.36 22.80
CA PRO A 249 -0.96 -9.97 23.04
C PRO A 249 0.07 -10.80 22.23
N GLU A 250 -0.29 -12.02 21.80
CA GLU A 250 0.58 -12.84 20.95
C GLU A 250 0.86 -12.19 19.59
N VAL A 251 -0.04 -11.33 19.09
CA VAL A 251 0.20 -10.56 17.86
C VAL A 251 1.40 -9.64 18.02
N THR A 252 1.50 -8.94 19.16
CA THR A 252 2.63 -8.05 19.45
C THR A 252 3.92 -8.84 19.64
N ARG A 253 3.87 -9.98 20.37
CA ARG A 253 5.03 -10.85 20.57
C ARG A 253 5.56 -11.42 19.25
N ALA A 254 4.65 -11.85 18.37
CA ALA A 254 4.99 -12.33 17.03
C ALA A 254 5.65 -11.24 16.17
N MET A 255 5.11 -10.01 16.22
CA MET A 255 5.69 -8.87 15.51
C MET A 255 7.11 -8.55 15.99
N VAL A 256 7.36 -8.57 17.31
CA VAL A 256 8.72 -8.41 17.88
C VAL A 256 9.66 -9.53 17.44
N ALA A 257 9.15 -10.77 17.31
CA ALA A 257 9.91 -11.90 16.78
C ALA A 257 10.13 -11.85 15.25
N GLY A 258 9.49 -10.90 14.55
CA GLY A 258 9.53 -10.80 13.09
C GLY A 258 8.89 -12.01 12.41
N LEU A 259 7.80 -12.52 12.98
CA LEU A 259 7.04 -13.68 12.48
C LEU A 259 5.55 -13.36 12.40
N PRO A 260 4.82 -13.85 11.38
CA PRO A 260 3.37 -13.91 11.37
C PRO A 260 2.83 -14.63 12.61
N VAL A 261 1.75 -14.10 13.21
CA VAL A 261 1.17 -14.66 14.45
C VAL A 261 0.71 -16.11 14.28
N VAL A 262 0.20 -16.45 13.08
CA VAL A 262 -0.24 -17.81 12.73
C VAL A 262 0.88 -18.85 12.74
N GLU A 263 2.14 -18.43 12.60
CA GLU A 263 3.32 -19.28 12.76
C GLU A 263 3.90 -19.21 14.18
N TYR A 264 3.98 -18.01 14.76
CA TYR A 264 4.58 -17.78 16.07
C TYR A 264 3.76 -18.43 17.21
N ALA A 265 2.45 -18.23 17.19
CA ALA A 265 1.52 -18.79 18.16
C ALA A 265 0.31 -19.41 17.44
N PRO A 266 0.46 -20.60 16.82
CA PRO A 266 -0.56 -21.17 15.94
C PRO A 266 -1.91 -21.46 16.61
N GLY A 267 -1.91 -21.69 17.93
CA GLY A 267 -3.11 -21.96 18.73
C GLY A 267 -3.72 -20.73 19.41
N ALA A 268 -3.13 -19.55 19.25
CA ALA A 268 -3.63 -18.32 19.86
C ALA A 268 -5.01 -17.93 19.29
N PRO A 269 -5.90 -17.30 20.08
CA PRO A 269 -7.20 -16.84 19.62
C PRO A 269 -7.14 -16.04 18.32
N ALA A 270 -6.21 -15.07 18.19
CA ALA A 270 -6.06 -14.30 16.96
C ALA A 270 -5.62 -15.17 15.77
N SER A 271 -4.71 -16.13 15.98
CA SER A 271 -4.28 -17.05 14.92
C SER A 271 -5.42 -17.91 14.38
N ASN A 272 -6.29 -18.41 15.26
CA ASN A 272 -7.44 -19.21 14.86
C ASN A 272 -8.46 -18.36 14.08
N ALA A 273 -8.78 -17.17 14.59
CA ALA A 273 -9.67 -16.23 13.90
C ALA A 273 -9.13 -15.84 12.51
N ILE A 274 -7.82 -15.61 12.37
CA ILE A 274 -7.19 -15.29 11.09
C ILE A 274 -7.25 -16.48 10.11
N LYS A 275 -7.06 -17.72 10.59
CA LYS A 275 -7.21 -18.93 9.75
C LYS A 275 -8.64 -19.11 9.24
N GLU A 276 -9.63 -18.85 10.09
CA GLU A 276 -11.04 -18.87 9.70
C GLU A 276 -11.35 -17.77 8.69
N THR A 277 -10.89 -16.55 8.95
CA THR A 277 -11.01 -15.40 8.04
C THR A 277 -10.41 -15.74 6.67
N TRP A 278 -9.20 -16.31 6.65
CA TRP A 278 -8.54 -16.74 5.42
C TRP A 278 -9.35 -17.80 4.66
N SER A 279 -9.98 -18.73 5.38
CA SER A 279 -10.81 -19.78 4.77
C SER A 279 -12.04 -19.19 4.08
N ARG A 280 -12.70 -18.19 4.70
CA ARG A 280 -13.83 -17.47 4.08
C ARG A 280 -13.40 -16.64 2.88
N VAL A 281 -12.27 -15.93 2.99
CA VAL A 281 -11.70 -15.17 1.86
C VAL A 281 -11.41 -16.07 0.67
N LYS A 282 -10.80 -17.25 0.87
CA LYS A 282 -10.57 -18.21 -0.21
C LYS A 282 -11.86 -18.69 -0.86
N LEU A 283 -12.87 -19.04 -0.05
CA LEU A 283 -14.17 -19.47 -0.54
C LEU A 283 -14.81 -18.38 -1.43
N HIS A 284 -14.76 -17.13 -0.99
CA HIS A 284 -15.26 -15.98 -1.74
C HIS A 284 -14.51 -15.78 -3.06
N LEU A 285 -13.18 -15.96 -3.07
CA LEU A 285 -12.36 -15.86 -4.28
C LEU A 285 -12.46 -17.09 -5.21
N GLY A 286 -13.08 -18.19 -4.75
CA GLY A 286 -13.15 -19.46 -5.48
C GLY A 286 -11.83 -20.23 -5.53
N LEU A 287 -11.07 -20.21 -4.43
CA LEU A 287 -9.73 -20.83 -4.26
C LEU A 287 -9.71 -22.01 -3.26
#